data_AF-A0A847AW35-F1
#
_entry.id   AF-A0A847AW35-F1
#
_cell.length_a   1.000
_cell.length_b   1.000
_cell.length_c   1.000
_cell.angle_alpha   90.00
_cell.angle_beta   90.00
_cell.angle_gamma   90.00
#
_symmetry.space_group_name_H-M   'P 1'
#
loop_
_entity.id
_entity.type
_entity.pdbx_description
1 polymer ?
#
loop_
_entity_poly.entity_id
_entity_poly.type
_entity_poly.pdbx_seq_one_letter_code
_entity_poly.pdbx_strand_id
1 'polypeptide(L)'
;MNRLKLILPTLDYKDEIMSYKREFIENGDRMYGTGRLKNAESFDIWYIALCNNSKEETVRKGLSPETIYLAISVDDGHLVGMISIRHRLNDYLLKFGGHIDYSVRKSERQKGYAKEMLRLALKECAKLN
;
A
#
# COMPACT_ATOMS: atom_id res chain seq x y z
N MET A 1 9.56 -7.59 19.62
CA MET A 1 8.16 -7.20 19.33
C MET A 1 8.10 -6.60 17.93
N ASN A 2 6.98 -6.73 17.22
CA ASN A 2 6.79 -6.00 15.96
C ASN A 2 6.57 -4.52 16.28
N ARG A 3 7.26 -3.62 15.59
CA ARG A 3 7.09 -2.16 15.67
C ARG A 3 5.95 -1.68 14.76
N LEU A 4 5.58 -2.51 13.78
CA LEU A 4 4.51 -2.21 12.84
C LEU A 4 3.40 -3.26 12.88
N LYS A 5 2.18 -2.81 12.58
CA LYS A 5 1.05 -3.66 12.19
C LYS A 5 0.62 -3.31 10.76
N LEU A 6 0.24 -4.34 9.99
CA LEU A 6 -0.42 -4.14 8.71
C LEU A 6 -1.93 -4.18 8.93
N ILE A 7 -2.61 -3.15 8.46
CA ILE A 7 -4.08 -3.04 8.54
C ILE A 7 -4.64 -2.65 7.17
N LEU A 8 -5.91 -2.98 6.93
CA LEU A 8 -6.61 -2.51 5.75
C LEU A 8 -6.97 -1.02 5.90
N PRO A 9 -6.89 -0.22 4.82
CA PRO A 9 -7.41 1.14 4.83
C PRO A 9 -8.91 1.16 5.13
N THR A 10 -9.33 2.09 5.98
CA THR A 10 -10.73 2.45 6.22
C THR A 10 -10.91 3.95 6.07
N LEU A 11 -12.14 4.44 6.11
CA LEU A 11 -12.44 5.87 6.07
C LEU A 11 -11.77 6.64 7.21
N ASP A 12 -11.54 6.01 8.36
CA ASP A 12 -10.92 6.62 9.55
C ASP A 12 -9.46 7.05 9.31
N TYR A 13 -8.79 6.44 8.33
CA TYR A 13 -7.40 6.75 7.99
C TYR A 13 -7.27 7.82 6.90
N LYS A 14 -8.37 8.48 6.50
CA LYS A 14 -8.38 9.49 5.44
C LYS A 14 -7.29 10.54 5.62
N ASP A 15 -7.21 11.15 6.80
CA ASP A 15 -6.28 12.25 7.06
C ASP A 15 -4.82 11.77 7.05
N GLU A 16 -4.53 10.62 7.66
CA GLU A 16 -3.19 10.01 7.64
C GLU A 16 -2.76 9.64 6.22
N ILE A 17 -3.64 9.04 5.42
CA ILE A 17 -3.34 8.66 4.03
C ILE A 17 -3.11 9.90 3.15
N MET A 18 -3.90 10.95 3.35
CA MET A 18 -3.72 12.20 2.61
C MET A 18 -2.47 12.97 3.05
N SER A 19 -2.11 12.90 4.34
CA SER A 19 -0.83 13.39 4.87
C SER A 19 0.36 12.62 4.28
N TYR A 20 0.27 11.29 4.24
CA TYR A 20 1.24 10.41 3.59
C TYR A 20 1.42 10.80 2.11
N LYS A 21 0.32 10.92 1.36
CA LYS A 21 0.35 11.37 -0.04
C LYS A 21 1.06 12.70 -0.21
N ARG A 22 0.75 13.68 0.64
CA ARG A 22 1.29 15.04 0.58
C ARG A 22 2.81 15.04 0.71
N GLU A 23 3.36 14.29 1.67
CA GLU A 23 4.81 14.25 1.88
C GLU A 23 5.56 13.75 0.63
N PHE A 24 5.06 12.73 -0.07
CA PHE A 24 5.68 12.27 -1.31
C PHE A 24 5.64 13.32 -2.42
N ILE A 25 4.55 14.09 -2.52
CA ILE A 25 4.40 15.14 -3.53
C ILE A 25 5.39 16.28 -3.24
N GLU A 26 5.42 16.78 -2.01
CA GLU A 26 6.31 17.87 -1.58
C GLU A 26 7.79 17.51 -1.76
N ASN A 27 8.14 16.24 -1.59
CA ASN A 27 9.51 15.77 -1.77
C ASN A 27 9.86 15.33 -3.20
N GLY A 28 8.95 15.46 -4.17
CA GLY A 28 9.17 15.03 -5.55
C GLY A 28 9.40 13.52 -5.70
N ASP A 29 8.88 12.71 -4.78
CA ASP A 29 9.24 11.30 -4.62
C ASP A 29 8.25 10.35 -5.33
N ARG A 30 8.63 9.08 -5.44
CA ARG A 30 7.82 7.99 -6.00
C ARG A 30 7.10 7.24 -4.90
N MET A 31 5.78 7.08 -5.07
CA MET A 31 4.87 6.55 -4.07
C MET A 31 4.34 5.18 -4.51
N TYR A 32 5.21 4.18 -4.41
CA TYR A 32 4.95 2.80 -4.81
C TYR A 32 4.03 2.06 -3.83
N GLY A 33 3.30 1.04 -4.31
CA GLY A 33 2.44 0.20 -3.46
C GLY A 33 1.20 0.88 -2.88
N THR A 34 0.72 1.97 -3.51
CA THR A 34 -0.39 2.79 -2.98
C THR A 34 -1.67 2.76 -3.82
N GLY A 35 -1.81 1.82 -4.76
CA GLY A 35 -3.03 1.75 -5.59
C GLY A 35 -3.32 3.03 -6.37
N ARG A 36 -2.27 3.67 -6.91
CA ARG A 36 -2.35 4.93 -7.67
C ARG A 36 -2.83 6.14 -6.85
N LEU A 37 -2.65 6.13 -5.52
CA LEU A 37 -3.00 7.25 -4.61
C LEU A 37 -2.46 8.60 -5.08
N LYS A 38 -1.22 8.63 -5.59
CA LYS A 38 -0.59 9.85 -6.14
C LYS A 38 -1.45 10.53 -7.21
N ASN A 39 -2.14 9.75 -8.04
CA ASN A 39 -2.92 10.25 -9.17
C ASN A 39 -4.41 10.50 -8.86
N ALA A 40 -4.91 10.02 -7.73
CA ALA A 40 -6.32 10.20 -7.38
C ALA A 40 -6.62 11.67 -7.04
N GLU A 41 -7.76 12.19 -7.48
CA GLU A 41 -8.18 13.56 -7.21
C GLU A 41 -8.57 13.75 -5.73
N SER A 42 -9.25 12.76 -5.16
CA SER A 42 -9.67 12.74 -3.76
C SER A 42 -9.43 11.39 -3.08
N PHE A 43 -9.48 11.38 -1.76
CA PHE A 43 -9.46 10.15 -0.97
C PHE A 43 -10.61 9.22 -1.35
N ASP A 44 -11.82 9.76 -1.55
CA ASP A 44 -13.02 8.94 -1.78
C ASP A 44 -12.93 8.22 -3.15
N ILE A 45 -12.43 8.91 -4.18
CA ILE A 45 -12.16 8.31 -5.51
C ILE A 45 -11.11 7.20 -5.38
N TRP A 46 -10.03 7.45 -4.63
CA TRP A 46 -9.00 6.45 -4.39
C TRP A 46 -9.56 5.24 -3.63
N TYR A 47 -10.34 5.47 -2.58
CA TYR A 47 -10.87 4.42 -1.72
C TYR A 47 -11.87 3.52 -2.47
N ILE A 48 -12.75 4.10 -3.28
CA ILE A 48 -13.64 3.32 -4.16
C ILE A 48 -12.82 2.46 -5.14
N ALA A 49 -11.79 3.04 -5.76
CA ALA A 49 -10.91 2.30 -6.67
C ALA A 49 -10.15 1.17 -5.96
N LEU A 50 -9.69 1.41 -4.72
CA LEU A 50 -9.03 0.41 -3.88
C LEU A 50 -9.97 -0.75 -3.58
N CYS A 51 -11.21 -0.48 -3.16
CA CYS A 51 -12.22 -1.50 -2.91
C CYS A 51 -12.51 -2.33 -4.17
N ASN A 52 -12.70 -1.67 -5.32
CA ASN A 52 -12.99 -2.36 -6.58
C ASN A 52 -11.81 -3.22 -7.04
N ASN A 53 -10.59 -2.69 -6.94
CA ASN A 53 -9.39 -3.42 -7.35
C ASN A 53 -8.94 -4.49 -6.34
N SER A 54 -9.63 -4.65 -5.21
CA SER A 54 -9.33 -5.71 -4.26
C SER A 54 -9.95 -7.07 -4.61
N LYS A 55 -10.86 -7.11 -5.60
CA LYS A 55 -11.65 -8.29 -5.96
C LYS A 55 -11.53 -8.60 -7.46
N GLU A 56 -11.56 -9.88 -7.82
CA GLU A 56 -11.45 -10.33 -9.21
C GLU A 56 -12.63 -9.87 -10.07
N GLU A 57 -13.83 -9.80 -9.50
CA GLU A 57 -15.07 -9.46 -10.21
C GLU A 57 -15.16 -7.98 -10.56
N THR A 58 -14.48 -7.12 -9.78
CA THR A 58 -14.59 -5.66 -9.89
C THR A 58 -13.28 -4.98 -10.28
N VAL A 59 -12.16 -5.72 -10.36
CA VAL A 59 -10.87 -5.16 -10.74
C VAL A 59 -10.96 -4.52 -12.13
N ARG A 60 -10.41 -3.32 -12.26
CA ARG A 60 -10.39 -2.64 -13.55
C ARG A 60 -9.61 -3.46 -14.58
N LYS A 61 -10.18 -3.59 -15.79
CA LYS A 61 -9.54 -4.29 -16.92
C LYS A 61 -8.08 -3.85 -17.12
N GLY A 62 -7.20 -4.83 -17.26
CA GLY A 62 -5.75 -4.63 -17.43
C GLY A 62 -4.97 -4.58 -16.11
N LEU A 63 -5.64 -4.48 -14.96
CA LEU A 63 -5.01 -4.57 -13.65
C LEU A 63 -5.11 -5.99 -13.08
N SER A 64 -4.37 -6.22 -11.99
CA SER A 64 -4.50 -7.43 -11.18
C SER A 64 -5.09 -7.07 -9.83
N PRO A 65 -5.97 -7.91 -9.25
CA PRO A 65 -6.47 -7.67 -7.92
C PRO A 65 -5.32 -7.53 -6.94
N GLU A 66 -5.43 -6.57 -6.04
CA GLU A 66 -4.43 -6.34 -5.02
C GLU A 66 -5.07 -5.96 -3.70
N THR A 67 -4.45 -6.43 -2.61
CA THR A 67 -4.74 -5.92 -1.28
C THR A 67 -3.65 -4.92 -0.91
N ILE A 68 -4.07 -3.71 -0.55
CA ILE A 68 -3.17 -2.66 -0.05
C ILE A 68 -3.33 -2.61 1.46
N TYR A 69 -2.22 -2.60 2.17
CA TYR A 69 -2.14 -2.45 3.62
C TYR A 69 -1.47 -1.13 3.98
N LEU A 70 -1.97 -0.52 5.05
CA LEU A 70 -1.29 0.52 5.80
C LEU A 70 -0.33 -0.13 6.79
N ALA A 71 0.91 0.35 6.83
CA ALA A 71 1.86 0.01 7.87
C ALA A 71 1.78 1.07 8.97
N ILE A 72 1.16 0.71 10.09
CA ILE A 72 0.94 1.59 11.22
C ILE A 72 1.93 1.25 12.33
N SER A 73 2.60 2.27 12.86
CA SER A 73 3.42 2.18 14.06
C SER A 73 2.58 1.75 15.26
N VAL A 74 3.06 0.74 16.00
CA VAL A 74 2.36 0.27 17.21
C VAL A 74 2.54 1.22 18.39
N ASP A 75 3.56 2.08 18.34
CA ASP A 75 3.94 2.96 19.46
C ASP A 75 3.05 4.21 19.53
N ASP A 76 2.74 4.80 18.38
CA ASP A 76 2.05 6.09 18.26
C ASP A 76 0.88 6.09 17.25
N GLY A 77 0.63 4.98 16.57
CA GLY A 77 -0.43 4.88 15.57
C GLY A 77 -0.12 5.57 14.24
N HIS A 78 1.12 6.01 14.01
CA HIS A 78 1.48 6.77 12.82
C HIS A 78 1.56 5.91 11.55
N LEU A 79 1.09 6.44 10.40
CA LEU A 79 1.25 5.79 9.10
C LEU A 79 2.68 5.94 8.56
N VAL A 80 3.49 4.88 8.64
CA VAL A 80 4.89 4.91 8.20
C VAL A 80 5.07 4.56 6.73
N GLY A 81 4.16 3.76 6.17
CA GLY A 81 4.31 3.18 4.84
C GLY A 81 3.05 2.49 4.36
N MET A 82 3.02 2.17 3.07
CA MET A 82 1.97 1.37 2.45
C MET A 82 2.59 0.26 1.62
N ILE A 83 1.94 -0.90 1.60
CA ILE A 83 2.40 -2.09 0.89
C ILE A 83 1.23 -2.77 0.18
N SER A 84 1.39 -3.06 -1.10
CA SER A 84 0.41 -3.80 -1.88
C SER A 84 0.87 -5.22 -2.18
N ILE A 85 -0.09 -6.13 -2.18
CA ILE A 85 0.08 -7.55 -2.53
C ILE A 85 -0.89 -7.85 -3.66
N ARG A 86 -0.36 -8.10 -4.85
CA ARG A 86 -1.14 -8.53 -6.02
C ARG A 86 -1.45 -10.01 -5.90
N HIS A 87 -2.72 -10.39 -6.05
CA HIS A 87 -3.17 -11.77 -5.89
C HIS A 87 -2.79 -12.65 -7.09
N ARG A 88 -2.60 -12.03 -8.25
CA ARG A 88 -2.07 -12.66 -9.46
C ARG A 88 -1.25 -11.65 -10.27
N LEU A 89 -0.47 -12.16 -11.22
CA LEU A 89 0.31 -11.34 -12.15
C LEU A 89 -0.24 -11.51 -13.56
N ASN A 90 -0.24 -10.41 -14.31
CA ASN A 90 -0.38 -10.45 -15.77
C ASN A 90 1.01 -10.52 -16.43
N ASP A 91 1.07 -10.68 -17.75
CA ASP A 91 2.32 -10.83 -18.50
C ASP A 91 3.34 -9.72 -18.27
N TYR A 92 2.86 -8.48 -18.09
CA TYR A 92 3.73 -7.35 -17.78
C TYR A 92 4.32 -7.47 -16.37
N LEU A 93 3.48 -7.76 -15.38
CA LEU A 93 3.89 -7.88 -13.99
C LEU A 93 4.81 -9.07 -13.76
N LEU A 94 4.65 -10.17 -14.51
CA LEU A 94 5.57 -11.32 -14.49
C LEU A 94 7.00 -10.93 -14.89
N LYS A 95 7.15 -9.96 -15.79
CA LYS A 95 8.45 -9.53 -16.32
C LYS A 95 9.07 -8.38 -15.53
N PHE A 96 8.25 -7.45 -15.03
CA PHE A 96 8.76 -6.16 -14.55
C PHE A 96 8.26 -5.72 -13.15
N GLY A 97 7.21 -6.34 -12.60
CA GLY A 97 6.50 -5.77 -11.44
C GLY A 97 6.39 -6.65 -10.19
N GLY A 98 6.26 -7.97 -10.36
CA GLY A 98 6.09 -8.91 -9.26
C GLY A 98 4.80 -8.69 -8.44
N HIS A 99 4.71 -9.42 -7.32
CA HIS A 99 3.53 -9.42 -6.45
C HIS A 99 3.49 -8.27 -5.45
N ILE A 100 4.65 -7.84 -4.94
CA ILE A 100 4.72 -6.93 -3.79
C ILE A 100 5.35 -5.62 -4.23
N ASP A 101 4.65 -4.52 -3.96
CA ASP A 101 5.13 -3.16 -4.21
C ASP A 101 4.87 -2.29 -2.97
N TYR A 102 5.80 -1.42 -2.58
CA TYR A 102 5.67 -0.68 -1.32
C TYR A 102 6.56 0.56 -1.25
N SER A 103 6.17 1.48 -0.38
CA SER A 103 6.94 2.67 -0.06
C SER A 103 6.85 3.00 1.43
N VAL A 104 7.88 3.70 1.91
CA VAL A 104 7.96 4.27 3.26
C VAL A 104 8.05 5.79 3.09
N ARG A 105 7.27 6.55 3.87
CA ARG A 105 7.34 8.02 3.84
C ARG A 105 8.75 8.47 4.18
N LYS A 106 9.20 9.56 3.56
CA LYS A 106 10.61 9.97 3.55
C LYS A 106 11.14 10.21 4.97
N SER A 107 10.34 10.82 5.83
CA SER A 107 10.63 11.07 7.25
C SER A 107 10.86 9.80 8.09
N GLU A 108 10.38 8.64 7.62
CA GLU A 108 10.45 7.35 8.32
C GLU A 108 11.47 6.37 7.70
N ARG A 109 12.24 6.80 6.70
CA ARG A 109 13.26 5.96 6.05
C ARG A 109 14.48 5.75 6.94
N GLN A 110 15.27 4.71 6.60
CA GLN A 110 16.48 4.30 7.31
C GLN A 110 16.25 3.81 8.76
N LYS A 111 15.00 3.68 9.20
CA LYS A 111 14.61 3.12 10.52
C LYS A 111 14.32 1.61 10.48
N GLY A 112 14.54 0.96 9.34
CA GLY A 112 14.29 -0.47 9.12
C GLY A 112 12.84 -0.87 8.82
N TYR A 113 11.91 0.08 8.70
CA TYR A 113 10.50 -0.20 8.46
C TYR A 113 10.21 -0.95 7.16
N ALA A 114 10.92 -0.64 6.08
CA ALA A 114 10.77 -1.36 4.79
C ALA A 114 10.96 -2.88 4.94
N LYS A 115 12.00 -3.31 5.67
CA LYS A 115 12.28 -4.73 5.94
C LYS A 115 11.16 -5.37 6.76
N GLU A 116 10.64 -4.63 7.73
CA GLU A 116 9.58 -5.11 8.61
C GLU A 116 8.23 -5.22 7.90
N MET A 117 7.88 -4.23 7.07
CA MET A 117 6.69 -4.25 6.22
C MET A 117 6.70 -5.46 5.29
N LEU A 118 7.82 -5.72 4.60
CA LEU A 118 7.95 -6.87 3.71
C LEU A 118 7.79 -8.19 4.49
N ARG A 119 8.43 -8.32 5.66
CA ARG A 119 8.28 -9.51 6.50
C ARG A 119 6.83 -9.76 6.92
N LEU A 120 6.07 -8.71 7.24
CA LEU A 120 4.66 -8.82 7.58
C LEU A 120 3.81 -9.15 6.36
N ALA A 121 4.06 -8.51 5.22
CA ALA A 121 3.36 -8.79 3.97
C ALA A 121 3.54 -10.24 3.52
N LEU A 122 4.74 -10.81 3.65
CA LEU A 122 4.97 -12.23 3.36
C LEU A 122 4.14 -13.17 4.25
N LYS A 123 3.84 -12.78 5.50
CA LYS A 123 2.92 -13.54 6.35
C LYS A 123 1.48 -13.46 5.85
N GLU A 124 1.06 -12.31 5.32
CA GLU A 124 -0.25 -12.17 4.68
C GLU A 124 -0.32 -12.98 3.37
N CYS A 125 0.75 -12.98 2.56
CA CYS A 125 0.83 -13.81 1.35
C CYS A 125 0.62 -15.30 1.65
N ALA A 126 1.18 -15.80 2.75
CA ALA A 126 1.03 -17.21 3.13
C ALA A 126 -0.43 -17.61 3.47
N LYS A 127 -1.31 -16.64 3.74
CA LYS A 127 -2.74 -16.85 3.99
C LYS A 127 -3.59 -16.82 2.71
N LEU A 128 -3.03 -16.37 1.59
CA LEU A 128 -3.71 -16.27 0.29
C LEU A 128 -3.61 -17.57 -0.52
N ASN A 129 -3.02 -18.64 0.04
CA ASN A 129 -2.91 -19.96 -0.56
C ASN A 129 -4.19 -20.78 -0.39
#